data_AF-A0A419B1Q9-F1
#
_entry.id   AF-A0A419B1Q9-F1
#
_cell.length_a   1.000
_cell.length_b   1.000
_cell.length_c   1.000
_cell.angle_alpha   90.00
_cell.angle_beta   90.00
_cell.angle_gamma   90.00
#
_symmetry.space_group_name_H-M   'P 1'
#
loop_
_entity.id
_entity.type
_entity.pdbx_description
1 polymer ?
#
loop_
_entity_poly.entity_id
_entity_poly.type
_entity_poly.pdbx_seq_one_letter_code
_entity_poly.pdbx_strand_id
1 'polypeptide(L)'
;MKEIVQRHSVNEHIEKYLTTGDGINWESFNFTLNAKIGNVFRKGIVFSGSTKLPDSNEEATWIGVQHWCQCLSEIRTALTHCEWHVAVDDHSIPWDAEAKAYDPTR
;
A
#
# COMPACT_ATOMS: atom_id res chain seq x y z
N MET A 1 -10.14 -0.35 7.77
CA MET A 1 -9.34 0.37 6.74
C MET A 1 -8.50 1.48 7.35
N LYS A 2 -9.09 2.59 7.83
CA LYS A 2 -8.31 3.71 8.41
C LYS A 2 -7.37 3.26 9.54
N GLU A 3 -7.86 2.40 10.43
CA GLU A 3 -7.06 1.82 11.52
C GLU A 3 -5.91 0.94 11.01
N ILE A 4 -6.10 0.20 9.92
CA ILE A 4 -5.06 -0.63 9.30
C ILE A 4 -3.96 0.28 8.73
N VAL A 5 -4.36 1.28 7.93
CA VAL A 5 -3.41 2.26 7.37
C VAL A 5 -2.67 3.01 8.47
N GLN A 6 -3.35 3.37 9.57
CA GLN A 6 -2.71 4.03 10.70
C GLN A 6 -1.67 3.16 11.40
N ARG A 7 -1.94 1.85 11.58
CA ARG A 7 -0.95 0.90 12.14
C ARG A 7 0.28 0.75 11.27
N HIS A 8 0.12 0.91 9.95
CA HIS A 8 1.19 0.84 8.95
C HIS A 8 1.75 2.22 8.59
N SER A 9 1.39 3.27 9.34
CA SER A 9 1.87 4.62 9.09
C SER A 9 3.39 4.70 9.29
N VAL A 10 4.06 5.35 8.34
CA VAL A 10 5.51 5.59 8.37
C VAL A 10 5.83 7.03 8.77
N ASN A 11 4.87 7.82 9.24
CA ASN A 11 5.07 9.26 9.52
C ASN A 11 6.20 9.52 10.51
N GLU A 12 6.32 8.73 11.58
CA GLU A 12 7.43 8.86 12.53
C GLU A 12 8.80 8.57 11.88
N HIS A 13 8.83 7.64 10.92
CA HIS A 13 10.05 7.33 10.16
C HIS A 13 10.41 8.45 9.19
N ILE A 14 9.41 9.09 8.57
CA ILE A 14 9.60 10.28 7.73
C ILE A 14 10.21 11.41 8.56
N GLU A 15 9.63 11.72 9.72
CA GLU A 15 10.13 12.77 10.62
C GLU A 15 11.55 12.48 11.08
N LYS A 16 11.86 11.24 11.45
CA LYS A 16 13.22 10.82 11.81
C LYS A 16 14.19 11.02 10.65
N TYR A 17 13.86 10.56 9.45
CA TYR A 17 14.72 10.71 8.27
C TYR A 17 14.98 12.18 7.94
N LEU A 18 13.96 13.04 8.00
CA LEU A 18 14.09 14.48 7.74
C LEU A 18 14.91 15.22 8.80
N THR A 19 14.92 14.73 10.05
CA THR A 19 15.62 15.38 11.17
C THR A 19 17.05 14.88 11.36
N THR A 20 17.30 13.58 11.20
CA THR A 20 18.62 12.98 11.47
C THR A 20 19.32 12.43 10.24
N GLY A 21 18.59 12.21 9.13
CA GLY A 21 19.09 11.49 7.96
C GLY A 21 19.07 9.96 8.14
N ASP A 22 18.65 9.44 9.30
CA ASP A 22 18.64 8.01 9.57
C ASP A 22 17.39 7.34 8.99
N GLY A 23 17.58 6.18 8.36
CA GLY A 23 16.51 5.38 7.77
C GLY A 23 16.44 5.56 6.25
N ILE A 24 15.25 5.41 5.70
CA ILE A 24 14.99 5.55 4.26
C ILE A 24 13.97 6.67 4.02
N ASN A 25 13.99 7.22 2.80
CA ASN A 25 13.16 8.35 2.39
C ASN A 25 11.69 7.96 2.14
N TRP A 26 11.02 7.52 3.20
CA TRP A 26 9.59 7.19 3.17
C TRP A 26 8.72 8.35 2.70
N GLU A 27 7.58 8.01 2.10
CA GLU A 27 6.49 8.94 1.85
C GLU A 27 5.17 8.39 2.43
N SER A 28 4.31 9.31 2.89
CA SER A 28 3.02 8.96 3.48
C SER A 28 2.09 8.33 2.45
N PHE A 29 1.37 7.28 2.87
CA PHE A 29 0.38 6.64 2.02
C PHE A 29 -0.87 7.51 1.86
N ASN A 30 -1.07 8.07 0.67
CA ASN A 30 -2.23 8.88 0.34
C ASN A 30 -3.35 7.98 -0.18
N PHE A 31 -4.54 8.06 0.44
CA PHE A 31 -5.66 7.23 0.05
C PHE A 31 -7.00 7.95 0.21
N THR A 32 -7.98 7.49 -0.57
CA THR A 32 -9.36 7.94 -0.55
C THR A 32 -10.29 6.74 -0.37
N LEU A 33 -11.32 6.92 0.47
CA LEU A 33 -12.41 5.96 0.63
C LEU A 33 -13.62 6.41 -0.19
N ASN A 34 -14.36 5.46 -0.75
CA ASN A 34 -15.50 5.71 -1.62
C ASN A 34 -15.15 6.69 -2.76
N ALA A 35 -13.95 6.53 -3.33
CA ALA A 35 -13.40 7.41 -4.35
C ALA A 35 -14.33 7.55 -5.57
N LYS A 36 -15.18 6.54 -5.83
CA LYS A 36 -16.21 6.62 -6.87
C LYS A 36 -17.45 5.84 -6.46
N ILE A 37 -18.61 6.48 -6.54
CA ILE A 37 -19.89 5.82 -6.34
C ILE A 37 -20.19 4.96 -7.57
N GLY A 38 -20.50 3.68 -7.33
CA GLY A 38 -20.94 2.76 -8.38
C GLY A 38 -22.38 3.04 -8.79
N ASN A 39 -22.78 2.51 -9.94
CA ASN A 39 -24.17 2.49 -10.37
C ASN A 39 -24.49 1.15 -11.03
N VAL A 40 -25.71 1.01 -11.55
CA VAL A 40 -26.19 -0.25 -12.18
C VAL A 40 -25.33 -0.72 -13.36
N PHE A 41 -24.50 0.15 -13.94
CA PHE A 41 -23.63 -0.17 -15.09
C PHE A 41 -22.12 -0.14 -14.77
N ARG A 42 -21.72 0.33 -13.59
CA ARG A 42 -20.30 0.53 -13.25
C ARG A 42 -20.03 0.25 -11.77
N LYS A 43 -18.99 -0.52 -11.50
CA LYS A 43 -18.49 -0.73 -10.14
C LYS A 43 -17.97 0.58 -9.56
N GLY A 44 -18.24 0.79 -8.28
CA GLY A 44 -17.65 1.90 -7.51
C GLY A 44 -16.21 1.58 -7.10
N ILE A 45 -15.49 2.60 -6.65
CA ILE A 45 -14.17 2.46 -6.06
C ILE A 45 -14.31 2.70 -4.55
N VAL A 46 -14.20 1.63 -3.77
CA VAL A 46 -14.33 1.66 -2.31
C VAL A 46 -13.06 2.19 -1.64
N PHE A 47 -11.90 1.86 -2.20
CA PHE A 47 -10.59 2.24 -1.69
C PHE A 47 -9.64 2.46 -2.87
N SER A 48 -8.90 3.56 -2.85
CA SER A 48 -7.83 3.85 -3.80
C SER A 48 -6.74 4.63 -3.07
N GLY A 49 -5.49 4.32 -3.34
CA GLY A 49 -4.37 5.04 -2.75
C GLY A 49 -3.06 4.71 -3.45
N SER A 50 -2.06 5.52 -3.15
CA SER A 50 -0.71 5.41 -3.71
C SER A 50 0.28 6.08 -2.77
N THR A 51 1.53 5.67 -2.89
CA THR A 51 2.68 6.32 -2.27
C THR A 51 3.89 6.15 -3.16
N LYS A 52 4.89 7.03 -3.01
CA LYS A 52 6.19 6.80 -3.62
C LYS A 52 6.95 5.77 -2.77
N LEU A 53 7.60 4.82 -3.44
CA LEU A 53 8.51 3.91 -2.76
C LEU A 53 9.82 4.63 -2.43
N PRO A 54 10.43 4.33 -1.27
CA PRO A 54 11.73 4.87 -0.92
C PRO A 54 12.80 4.31 -1.87
N ASP A 55 13.75 5.17 -2.25
CA ASP A 55 14.83 4.92 -3.21
C ASP A 55 16.19 5.44 -2.70
N SER A 56 16.29 5.78 -1.41
CA SER A 56 17.50 6.36 -0.82
C SER A 56 18.72 5.43 -0.76
N ASN A 57 18.53 4.11 -0.89
CA ASN A 57 19.60 3.11 -0.97
C ASN A 57 19.11 1.84 -1.69
N GLU A 58 20.02 0.88 -1.90
CA GLU A 58 19.77 -0.35 -2.68
C GLU A 58 18.61 -1.20 -2.14
N GLU A 59 18.45 -1.29 -0.82
CA GLU A 59 17.40 -2.11 -0.20
C GLU A 59 16.10 -1.32 0.05
N ALA A 60 16.14 0.01 -0.03
CA ALA A 60 15.04 0.88 0.35
C ALA A 60 13.74 0.51 -0.38
N THR A 61 13.82 0.35 -1.71
CA THR A 61 12.65 0.02 -2.53
C THR A 61 12.06 -1.32 -2.11
N TRP A 62 12.91 -2.33 -1.87
CA TRP A 62 12.47 -3.65 -1.44
C TRP A 62 11.75 -3.62 -0.09
N ILE A 63 12.33 -2.95 0.90
CA ILE A 63 11.73 -2.73 2.22
C ILE A 63 10.37 -2.02 2.09
N GLY A 64 10.30 -0.99 1.25
CA GLY A 64 9.08 -0.25 0.98
C GLY A 64 7.97 -1.11 0.38
N VAL A 65 8.30 -1.90 -0.63
CA VAL A 65 7.33 -2.78 -1.29
C VAL A 65 6.79 -3.82 -0.32
N GLN A 66 7.66 -4.47 0.47
CA GLN A 66 7.25 -5.46 1.46
C GLN A 66 6.30 -4.87 2.51
N HIS A 67 6.66 -3.70 3.06
CA HIS A 67 5.83 -2.99 4.05
C HIS A 67 4.42 -2.68 3.50
N TRP A 68 4.34 -2.07 2.31
CA TRP A 68 3.06 -1.71 1.72
C TRP A 68 2.26 -2.92 1.24
N CYS A 69 2.91 -3.99 0.76
CA CYS A 69 2.24 -5.26 0.46
C CYS A 69 1.58 -5.85 1.70
N GLN A 70 2.25 -5.81 2.87
CA GLN A 70 1.66 -6.27 4.12
C GLN A 70 0.41 -5.46 4.50
N CYS A 71 0.52 -4.12 4.47
CA CYS A 71 -0.62 -3.23 4.70
C CYS A 71 -1.81 -3.53 3.77
N LEU A 72 -1.55 -3.61 2.46
CA LEU A 72 -2.58 -3.89 1.45
C LEU A 72 -3.19 -5.29 1.60
N SER A 73 -2.42 -6.26 2.08
CA SER A 73 -2.91 -7.62 2.33
C SER A 73 -3.92 -7.65 3.48
N GLU A 74 -3.65 -6.91 4.56
CA GLU A 74 -4.59 -6.75 5.67
C GLU A 74 -5.87 -6.03 5.21
N ILE A 75 -5.73 -4.99 4.38
CA ILE A 75 -6.88 -4.25 3.84
C ILE A 75 -7.74 -5.15 2.94
N ARG A 76 -7.13 -5.89 2.00
CA ARG A 76 -7.86 -6.82 1.11
C ARG A 76 -8.57 -7.91 1.91
N THR A 77 -7.92 -8.44 2.94
CA THR A 77 -8.53 -9.44 3.82
C THR A 77 -9.73 -8.89 4.59
N ALA A 78 -9.73 -7.61 4.96
CA ALA A 78 -10.88 -6.94 5.57
C ALA A 78 -12.01 -6.61 4.56
N LEU A 79 -11.72 -6.56 3.26
CA LEU A 79 -12.65 -6.20 2.18
C LEU A 79 -12.77 -7.35 1.16
N THR A 80 -13.39 -8.45 1.60
CA THR A 80 -13.44 -9.74 0.89
C THR A 80 -14.24 -9.74 -0.41
N HIS A 81 -15.13 -8.78 -0.62
CA HIS A 81 -16.04 -8.74 -1.77
C HIS A 81 -15.71 -7.66 -2.80
N CYS A 82 -14.46 -7.18 -2.79
CA CYS A 82 -13.96 -6.20 -3.74
C CYS A 82 -13.00 -6.84 -4.75
N GLU A 83 -12.99 -6.29 -5.96
CA GLU A 83 -11.90 -6.52 -6.90
C GLU A 83 -10.73 -5.61 -6.52
N TRP A 84 -9.52 -6.14 -6.69
CA TRP A 84 -8.29 -5.46 -6.28
C TRP A 84 -7.31 -5.42 -7.44
N HIS A 85 -6.66 -4.28 -7.57
CA HIS A 85 -5.51 -4.09 -8.42
C HIS A 85 -4.42 -3.41 -7.59
N VAL A 86 -3.26 -4.05 -7.49
CA VAL A 86 -2.08 -3.54 -6.79
C VAL A 86 -0.92 -3.66 -7.76
N ALA A 87 -0.17 -2.58 -7.92
CA ALA A 87 0.95 -2.51 -8.83
C ALA A 87 2.03 -1.60 -8.27
N VAL A 88 3.27 -1.85 -8.71
CA VAL A 88 4.40 -0.94 -8.59
C VAL A 88 4.79 -0.56 -10.00
N ASP A 89 4.69 0.73 -10.31
CA ASP A 89 4.75 1.24 -11.69
C ASP A 89 3.81 0.42 -12.60
N ASP A 90 4.31 -0.15 -13.68
CA ASP A 90 3.53 -0.96 -14.63
C ASP A 90 3.46 -2.46 -14.26
N HIS A 91 4.00 -2.86 -13.10
CA HIS A 91 4.09 -4.25 -12.68
C HIS A 91 3.03 -4.57 -11.62
N SER A 92 2.03 -5.39 -12.01
CA SER A 92 1.02 -5.87 -11.07
C SER A 92 1.64 -6.83 -10.05
N ILE A 93 1.32 -6.63 -8.77
CA ILE A 93 1.73 -7.54 -7.70
C ILE A 93 0.65 -8.62 -7.54
N PRO A 94 1.00 -9.91 -7.72
CA PRO A 94 0.03 -10.99 -7.61
C PRO A 94 -0.46 -11.17 -6.17
N TRP A 95 -1.71 -11.61 -6.06
CA TRP A 95 -2.29 -12.04 -4.79
C TRP A 95 -2.12 -13.53 -4.61
N ASP A 96 -1.49 -13.92 -3.52
CA ASP A 96 -1.47 -15.30 -3.05
C ASP A 96 -2.71 -15.58 -2.21
N ALA A 97 -3.61 -16.41 -2.74
CA ALA A 97 -4.85 -16.76 -2.07
C ALA A 97 -4.65 -17.69 -0.86
N GLU A 98 -3.61 -18.51 -0.86
CA GLU A 98 -3.29 -19.45 0.23
C GLU A 98 -2.67 -18.68 1.40
N ALA A 99 -1.66 -17.85 1.12
CA ALA A 99 -1.00 -17.03 2.13
C ALA A 99 -1.85 -15.81 2.57
N LYS A 100 -2.89 -15.46 1.80
CA LYS A 100 -3.67 -14.23 1.94
C LYS A 100 -2.78 -12.99 1.97
N ALA A 101 -1.84 -12.94 1.04
CA ALA A 101 -0.85 -11.88 0.96
C ALA A 101 -0.58 -11.47 -0.49
N TYR A 102 -0.24 -10.20 -0.69
CA TYR A 102 0.42 -9.74 -1.91
C TYR A 102 1.88 -10.19 -1.86
N ASP A 103 2.34 -10.84 -2.92
CA ASP A 103 3.70 -11.36 -3.02
C ASP A 103 4.48 -10.61 -4.11
N PRO A 104 5.35 -9.66 -3.74
CA PRO A 104 6.15 -8.90 -4.69
C PRO A 104 7.32 -9.68 -5.30
N THR A 105 7.53 -10.95 -4.91
CA THR A 105 8.58 -11.82 -5.48
C THR A 105 8.11 -12.63 -6.70
N ARG A 106 6.81 -12.63 -6.97
CA ARG A 106 6.16 -13.53 -7.94
C ARG A 106 5.73 -12.84 -9.23
#